data_AF-A0A969F1V6-F1
#
_entry.id   AF-A0A969F1V6-F1
#
_cell.length_a   1.000
_cell.length_b   1.000
_cell.length_c   1.000
_cell.angle_alpha   90.00
_cell.angle_beta   90.00
_cell.angle_gamma   90.00
#
_symmetry.space_group_name_H-M   'P 1'
#
loop_
_entity.id
_entity.type
_entity.pdbx_description
1 polymer ?
#
loop_
_entity_poly.entity_id
_entity_poly.type
_entity_poly.pdbx_seq_one_letter_code
_entity_poly.pdbx_strand_id
1 'polypeptide(L)'
;MARREDLALEARWVDAQFVTDGAALAMVEMIRTGTTTAADMYFFSPIGWRPPPAQAHFRMQIAFPIVDAATPWAADAAEAIRRGLELYDQCRDDDLIQVAFGPHSTYALGTRALEPRAHACR
;
A
#
# COMPACT_ATOMS: atom_id res chain seq x y z
N MET A 1 -6.74 5.19 15.31
CA MET A 1 -7.14 3.80 15.63
C MET A 1 -8.42 3.54 14.85
N ALA A 2 -8.37 2.73 13.78
CA ALA A 2 -9.53 2.48 12.93
C ALA A 2 -10.67 1.89 13.77
N ARG A 3 -11.83 2.54 13.76
CA ARG A 3 -13.00 2.08 14.50
C ARG A 3 -13.64 0.94 13.70
N ARG A 4 -14.37 0.06 14.38
CA ARG A 4 -15.04 -1.10 13.75
C ARG A 4 -15.98 -0.71 12.61
N GLU A 5 -16.52 0.49 12.69
CA GLU A 5 -17.37 1.15 11.68
C GLU A 5 -16.58 1.59 10.43
N ASP A 6 -15.31 1.96 10.57
CA ASP A 6 -14.45 2.35 9.44
C ASP A 6 -14.18 1.11 8.55
N LEU A 7 -13.91 -0.06 9.16
CA LEU A 7 -13.70 -1.32 8.42
C LEU A 7 -14.95 -1.77 7.63
N ALA A 8 -16.14 -1.52 8.17
CA ALA A 8 -17.40 -1.87 7.49
C ALA A 8 -17.66 -0.97 6.27
N LEU A 9 -17.24 0.29 6.35
CA LEU A 9 -17.31 1.22 5.22
C LEU A 9 -16.26 0.89 4.17
N GLU A 10 -15.02 0.63 4.59
CA GLU A 10 -13.93 0.24 3.70
C GLU A 10 -14.26 -1.06 2.96
N ALA A 11 -14.76 -2.08 3.65
CA ALA A 11 -15.18 -3.33 3.03
C ALA A 11 -16.32 -3.16 2.00
N ARG A 12 -17.12 -2.09 2.10
CA ARG A 12 -18.24 -1.83 1.20
C ARG A 12 -17.84 -1.06 -0.06
N TRP A 13 -16.89 -0.13 0.05
CA TRP A 13 -16.62 0.85 -1.01
C TRP A 13 -15.21 0.81 -1.57
N VAL A 14 -14.25 0.19 -0.86
CA VAL A 14 -12.88 0.14 -1.32
C VAL A 14 -12.73 -1.00 -2.33
N ASP A 15 -12.64 -0.62 -3.59
CA ASP A 15 -12.22 -1.47 -4.70
C ASP A 15 -11.03 -0.86 -5.46
N ALA A 16 -10.55 -1.55 -6.49
CA ALA A 16 -9.42 -1.10 -7.28
C ALA A 16 -9.65 0.25 -7.97
N GLN A 17 -10.89 0.55 -8.38
CA GLN A 17 -11.21 1.82 -9.04
C GLN A 17 -11.25 2.95 -8.01
N PHE A 18 -11.87 2.73 -6.86
CA PHE A 18 -11.89 3.69 -5.75
C PHE A 18 -10.47 4.11 -5.35
N VAL A 19 -9.57 3.14 -5.20
CA VAL A 19 -8.17 3.42 -4.85
C VAL A 19 -7.45 4.17 -5.97
N THR A 20 -7.71 3.84 -7.23
CA THR A 20 -7.11 4.54 -8.38
C THR A 20 -7.52 6.00 -8.45
N ASP A 21 -8.82 6.27 -8.36
CA ASP A 21 -9.35 7.62 -8.42
C ASP A 21 -8.90 8.44 -7.20
N GLY A 22 -8.92 7.83 -6.01
CA GLY A 22 -8.46 8.45 -4.77
C GLY A 22 -6.97 8.78 -4.76
N ALA A 23 -6.12 7.87 -5.23
CA ALA A 23 -4.67 8.07 -5.34
C ALA A 23 -4.34 9.20 -6.34
N ALA A 24 -5.01 9.23 -7.48
CA ALA A 24 -4.84 10.30 -8.47
C ALA A 24 -5.23 11.67 -7.88
N LEU A 25 -6.35 11.75 -7.17
CA LEU A 25 -6.80 12.97 -6.51
C LEU A 25 -5.79 13.45 -5.45
N ALA A 26 -5.34 12.55 -4.58
CA ALA A 26 -4.35 12.84 -3.55
C ALA A 26 -3.03 13.33 -4.18
N MET A 27 -2.57 12.71 -5.27
CA MET A 27 -1.37 13.14 -5.98
C MET A 27 -1.49 14.58 -6.51
N VAL A 28 -2.61 14.93 -7.12
CA VAL A 28 -2.84 16.28 -7.64
C VAL A 28 -2.79 17.30 -6.49
N GLU A 29 -3.42 17.00 -5.35
CA GLU A 29 -3.36 17.87 -4.17
C GLU A 29 -1.92 18.02 -3.65
N MET A 30 -1.18 16.91 -3.54
CA MET A 30 0.21 16.89 -3.12
C MET A 30 1.09 17.74 -4.04
N ILE A 31 0.99 17.56 -5.37
CA ILE A 31 1.75 18.35 -6.35
C ILE A 31 1.40 19.84 -6.23
N ARG A 32 0.10 20.18 -6.14
CA ARG A 32 -0.35 21.58 -6.02
C ARG A 32 0.12 22.27 -4.74
N THR A 33 0.44 21.51 -3.71
CA THR A 33 0.95 22.01 -2.42
C THR A 33 2.47 21.90 -2.28
N GLY A 34 3.17 21.47 -3.33
CA GLY A 34 4.63 21.39 -3.34
C GLY A 34 5.21 20.11 -2.75
N THR A 35 4.38 19.12 -2.45
CA THR A 35 4.84 17.76 -2.10
C THR A 35 5.33 17.06 -3.37
N THR A 36 6.54 16.50 -3.31
CA THR A 36 7.21 15.85 -4.45
C THR A 36 7.50 14.36 -4.20
N THR A 37 7.28 13.90 -2.98
CA THR A 37 7.46 12.51 -2.57
C THR A 37 6.42 12.15 -1.51
N ALA A 38 5.83 10.97 -1.61
CA ALA A 38 4.91 10.48 -0.59
C ALA A 38 5.18 9.02 -0.23
N ALA A 39 4.71 8.63 0.95
CA ALA A 39 4.66 7.24 1.39
C ALA A 39 3.19 6.85 1.55
N ASP A 40 2.77 5.81 0.84
CA ASP A 40 1.41 5.29 0.89
C ASP A 40 1.39 3.92 1.57
N MET A 41 0.36 3.68 2.39
CA MET A 41 0.07 2.39 3.00
C MET A 41 -1.42 2.13 2.89
N TYR A 42 -1.86 1.66 1.72
CA TYR A 42 -3.27 1.40 1.47
C TYR A 42 -3.49 0.13 0.64
N PHE A 43 -4.73 -0.34 0.61
CA PHE A 43 -5.09 -1.52 -0.19
C PHE A 43 -4.88 -1.21 -1.68
N PHE A 44 -4.48 -2.19 -2.48
CA PHE A 44 -4.29 -2.05 -3.93
C PHE A 44 -3.26 -1.00 -4.39
N SER A 45 -2.34 -0.53 -3.54
CA SER A 45 -1.40 0.55 -3.87
C SER A 45 -0.67 0.44 -5.23
N PRO A 46 -0.21 -0.72 -5.76
CA PRO A 46 0.32 -0.77 -7.12
C PRO A 46 -0.64 -0.32 -8.21
N ILE A 47 -1.92 -0.67 -8.07
CA ILE A 47 -2.93 -0.39 -9.08
C ILE A 47 -3.29 1.10 -9.01
N GLY A 48 -3.44 1.63 -7.78
CA GLY A 48 -3.82 3.03 -7.60
C GLY A 48 -2.78 4.03 -8.09
N TRP A 49 -1.50 3.67 -7.92
CA TRP A 49 -0.36 4.49 -8.32
C TRP A 49 0.27 4.01 -9.64
N ARG A 50 -0.37 3.23 -10.49
CA ARG A 50 0.19 2.93 -11.84
C ARG A 50 -0.25 3.90 -12.93
N PRO A 51 -1.50 4.42 -12.94
CA PRO A 51 -1.93 5.30 -14.02
C PRO A 51 -1.38 6.74 -13.99
N PRO A 52 -1.08 7.39 -12.83
CA PRO A 52 -0.57 8.76 -12.84
C PRO A 52 0.86 9.11 -12.32
N PRO A 53 1.66 8.31 -11.58
CA PRO A 53 2.99 8.79 -11.14
C PRO A 53 4.07 8.71 -12.22
N ALA A 54 3.97 7.74 -13.16
CA ALA A 54 4.90 7.64 -14.28
C ALA A 54 4.84 8.86 -15.22
N GLN A 55 3.67 9.53 -15.31
CA GLN A 55 3.50 10.76 -16.11
C GLN A 55 3.83 12.02 -15.31
N ALA A 56 3.61 12.00 -13.99
CA ALA A 56 3.81 13.16 -13.12
C ALA A 56 5.25 13.29 -12.59
N HIS A 57 6.13 12.31 -12.83
CA HIS A 57 7.46 12.22 -12.20
C HIS A 57 7.39 12.34 -10.67
N PHE A 58 6.40 11.69 -10.05
CA PHE A 58 6.14 11.78 -8.61
C PHE A 58 6.74 10.56 -7.89
N ARG A 59 7.61 10.79 -6.89
CA ARG A 59 8.28 9.71 -6.16
C ARG A 59 7.37 9.11 -5.10
N MET A 60 7.30 7.78 -5.02
CA MET A 60 6.45 7.08 -4.07
C MET A 60 7.20 5.98 -3.34
N GLN A 61 6.97 5.87 -2.04
CA GLN A 61 7.14 4.62 -1.32
C GLN A 61 5.77 3.95 -1.16
N ILE A 62 5.63 2.73 -1.66
CA ILE A 62 4.43 1.92 -1.56
C ILE A 62 4.65 0.86 -0.49
N ALA A 63 4.01 1.02 0.67
CA ALA A 63 4.01 0.04 1.74
C ALA A 63 2.75 -0.83 1.66
N PHE A 64 2.87 -2.10 1.28
CA PHE A 64 1.69 -2.96 1.22
C PHE A 64 1.20 -3.29 2.66
N PRO A 65 -0.10 -3.08 2.98
CA PRO A 65 -0.61 -3.33 4.31
C PRO A 65 -0.52 -4.80 4.70
N ILE A 66 -0.01 -5.06 5.90
CA ILE A 66 0.04 -6.39 6.52
C ILE A 66 -0.79 -6.32 7.79
N VAL A 67 -1.84 -7.14 7.83
CA VAL A 67 -2.78 -7.31 8.95
C VAL A 67 -3.18 -8.77 9.06
N ASP A 68 -3.54 -9.23 10.25
CA ASP A 68 -4.04 -10.61 10.45
C ASP A 68 -5.49 -10.78 9.98
N ALA A 69 -6.27 -9.70 9.95
CA ALA A 69 -7.64 -9.72 9.46
C ALA A 69 -7.70 -9.79 7.93
N ALA A 70 -8.74 -10.43 7.40
CA ALA A 70 -9.00 -10.43 5.97
C ALA A 70 -9.32 -9.02 5.47
N THR A 71 -8.77 -8.67 4.31
CA THR A 71 -8.93 -7.38 3.64
C THR A 71 -9.43 -7.59 2.21
N PRO A 72 -9.93 -6.55 1.52
CA PRO A 72 -10.27 -6.63 0.10
C PRO A 72 -9.08 -7.04 -0.80
N TRP A 73 -7.84 -6.86 -0.34
CA TRP A 73 -6.63 -7.10 -1.12
C TRP A 73 -5.96 -8.45 -0.81
N ALA A 74 -6.05 -8.94 0.43
CA ALA A 74 -5.43 -10.18 0.88
C ALA A 74 -6.28 -10.84 1.99
N ALA A 75 -6.42 -12.16 1.94
CA ALA A 75 -7.19 -12.93 2.91
C ALA A 75 -6.49 -13.01 4.27
N ASP A 76 -5.16 -12.94 4.29
CA ASP A 76 -4.34 -12.96 5.50
C ASP A 76 -2.97 -12.30 5.27
N ALA A 77 -2.18 -12.21 6.34
CA ALA A 77 -0.84 -11.63 6.32
C ALA A 77 0.14 -12.37 5.38
N ALA A 78 -0.01 -13.69 5.20
CA ALA A 78 0.89 -14.46 4.34
C ALA A 78 0.61 -14.17 2.85
N GLU A 79 -0.67 -14.08 2.48
CA GLU A 79 -1.08 -13.65 1.14
C GLU A 79 -0.66 -12.20 0.88
N ALA A 80 -0.81 -11.31 1.86
CA ALA A 80 -0.36 -9.92 1.77
C ALA A 80 1.14 -9.83 1.46
N ILE A 81 1.97 -10.60 2.16
CA ILE A 81 3.41 -10.66 1.91
C ILE A 81 3.71 -11.22 0.51
N ARG A 82 3.04 -12.30 0.09
CA ARG A 82 3.25 -12.88 -1.26
C ARG A 82 2.96 -11.85 -2.35
N ARG A 83 1.79 -11.19 -2.30
CA ARG A 83 1.40 -10.16 -3.26
C ARG A 83 2.32 -8.94 -3.21
N GLY A 84 2.80 -8.59 -2.01
CA GLY A 84 3.76 -7.50 -1.80
C GLY A 84 5.14 -7.77 -2.42
N LEU A 85 5.60 -9.03 -2.39
CA LEU A 85 6.84 -9.43 -3.07
C LEU A 85 6.67 -9.45 -4.60
N GLU A 86 5.52 -9.90 -5.11
CA GLU A 86 5.20 -9.79 -6.54
C GLU A 86 5.17 -8.33 -7.01
N LEU A 87 4.66 -7.43 -6.18
CA LEU A 87 4.72 -5.99 -6.40
C LEU A 87 6.17 -5.48 -6.42
N TYR A 88 6.97 -5.88 -5.44
CA TYR A 88 8.39 -5.52 -5.40
C TYR A 88 9.10 -5.91 -6.71
N ASP A 89 8.91 -7.14 -7.18
CA ASP A 89 9.50 -7.60 -8.43
C ASP A 89 9.02 -6.81 -9.66
N GLN A 90 7.76 -6.33 -9.67
CA GLN A 90 7.23 -5.50 -10.75
C GLN A 90 7.79 -4.07 -10.77
N CYS A 91 8.26 -3.58 -9.63
CA CYS A 91 8.76 -2.21 -9.46
C CYS A 91 10.28 -2.14 -9.21
N ARG A 92 10.99 -3.27 -9.24
CA ARG A 92 12.41 -3.36 -8.86
C ARG A 92 13.35 -2.44 -9.65
N ASP A 93 12.99 -2.15 -10.90
CA ASP A 93 13.77 -1.32 -11.82
C ASP A 93 13.16 0.08 -12.03
N ASP A 94 12.19 0.47 -11.19
CA ASP A 94 11.55 1.79 -11.24
C ASP A 94 12.35 2.81 -10.40
N ASP A 95 12.78 3.91 -11.01
CA ASP A 95 13.59 4.96 -10.36
C ASP A 95 12.80 5.84 -9.37
N LEU A 96 11.47 5.79 -9.42
CA LEU A 96 10.56 6.65 -8.66
C LEU A 96 9.72 5.87 -7.65
N ILE A 97 9.57 4.55 -7.82
CA ILE A 97 8.74 3.71 -6.95
C ILE A 97 9.61 2.80 -6.09
N GLN A 98 9.46 2.89 -4.77
CA GLN A 98 10.04 1.95 -3.81
C GLN A 98 8.96 1.15 -3.11
N VAL A 99 9.14 -0.16 -2.99
CA VAL A 99 8.19 -1.04 -2.30
C VAL A 99 8.71 -1.40 -0.91
N ALA A 100 7.83 -1.34 0.09
CA ALA A 100 8.16 -1.61 1.49
C ALA A 100 7.12 -2.49 2.17
N PHE A 101 7.50 -3.11 3.30
CA PHE A 101 6.57 -3.79 4.18
C PHE A 101 5.77 -2.76 5.01
N GLY A 102 4.44 -2.86 5.00
CA GLY A 102 3.55 -1.98 5.77
C GLY A 102 2.83 -2.72 6.90
N PRO A 103 3.51 -3.15 7.98
CA PRO A 103 2.82 -3.71 9.14
C PRO A 103 1.93 -2.65 9.76
N HIS A 104 0.61 -2.86 9.74
CA HIS A 104 -0.35 -1.81 10.07
C HIS A 104 -0.19 -1.29 11.51
N SER A 105 -0.04 -2.19 12.48
CA SER A 105 0.26 -1.86 13.88
C SER A 105 0.65 -3.10 14.69
N THR A 106 1.23 -2.88 15.88
CA THR A 106 1.60 -3.96 16.82
C THR A 106 0.41 -4.73 17.42
N TYR A 107 -0.80 -4.18 17.33
CA TYR A 107 -2.03 -4.81 17.82
C TYR A 107 -2.86 -5.46 16.70
N ALA A 108 -2.57 -5.14 15.44
CA ALA A 108 -3.23 -5.72 14.26
C ALA A 108 -2.47 -6.93 13.70
N LEU A 109 -1.32 -7.26 14.29
CA LEU A 109 -0.41 -8.32 13.88
C LEU A 109 0.06 -9.10 15.09
N GLY A 110 -0.08 -10.42 15.04
CA GLY A 110 0.59 -11.32 15.98
C GLY A 110 2.12 -11.20 15.89
N THR A 111 2.82 -11.48 16.99
CA THR A 111 4.29 -11.38 17.08
C THR A 111 5.02 -12.09 15.94
N ARG A 112 4.48 -13.22 15.47
CA ARG A 112 5.03 -14.01 14.36
C ARG A 112 5.09 -13.25 13.03
N ALA A 113 4.16 -12.33 12.77
CA ALA A 113 4.15 -11.53 11.56
C ALA A 113 5.16 -10.36 11.61
N LEU A 114 5.62 -10.00 12.80
CA LEU A 114 6.63 -8.96 13.05
C LEU A 114 8.05 -9.54 13.15
N GLU A 115 8.20 -10.87 13.17
CA GLU A 115 9.52 -11.49 13.20
C GLU A 115 10.34 -11.08 11.96
N PRO A 116 11.61 -10.64 12.13
CA PRO A 116 12.42 -10.16 11.03
C PRO A 116 12.59 -11.21 9.94
N ARG A 117 11.94 -11.03 8.78
CA ARG A 117 12.27 -11.76 7.56
C ARG A 117 13.46 -11.08 6.88
N ALA A 118 14.62 -11.17 7.52
CA ALA A 118 15.86 -10.46 7.20
C ALA A 118 16.45 -10.71 5.79
N HIS A 119 15.74 -11.44 4.91
CA HIS A 119 16.13 -11.72 3.53
C HIS A 119 15.22 -11.07 2.49
N ALA A 120 14.12 -10.42 2.88
CA ALA A 120 13.15 -9.87 1.93
C ALA A 120 13.34 -8.38 1.59
N CYS A 121 14.24 -7.68 2.28
CA CYS A 121 14.49 -6.24 2.11
C CYS A 121 15.88 -5.89 1.58
N ARG A 122 16.58 -6.80 0.90
CA ARG A 122 17.88 -6.53 0.28
C ARG A 122 17.78 -6.58 -1.23
#